data_AF-A0A7K1GDJ7-F1
#
_entry.id   AF-A0A7K1GDJ7-F1
#
_cell.length_a   1.000
_cell.length_b   1.000
_cell.length_c   1.000
_cell.angle_alpha   90.00
_cell.angle_beta   90.00
_cell.angle_gamma   90.00
#
_symmetry.space_group_name_H-M   'P 1'
#
loop_
_entity.id
_entity.type
_entity.pdbx_description
1 polymer ?
#
loop_
_entity_poly.entity_id
_entity_poly.type
_entity_poly.pdbx_seq_one_letter_code
_entity_poly.pdbx_strand_id
1 'polypeptide(L)'
;MKSVITLFCITLFMSFGYAQDSSSKSPHYILPEFTEGIILMKDGSKLTEVLNYNALSENFAFKKDDEILAMTQTDIGRIDTVYVSNRKFIRKDGVFLELLMKSEVELYLEHKCNLESSTAASGGYGGTSQTTSGRTVSSIENRGNLYGLELPEMYKVKPIKEYWFYKDDVVTKFKSLSQLKKLYKDRKKDIKTYRKTHDVDTKEPLTIVQLIEHLESDQ
;
A
#
# COMPACT_ATOMS: atom_id res chain seq x y z
N MET A 1 -2.73 -25.27 -64.54
CA MET A 1 -2.06 -24.23 -63.72
C MET A 1 -3.13 -23.60 -62.85
N LYS A 2 -3.16 -23.92 -61.55
CA LYS A 2 -4.19 -23.45 -60.61
C LYS A 2 -3.54 -22.41 -59.70
N SER A 3 -3.93 -21.14 -59.84
CA SER A 3 -3.42 -20.04 -59.03
C SER A 3 -3.94 -20.16 -57.59
N VAL A 4 -3.01 -20.27 -56.64
CA VAL A 4 -3.27 -20.16 -55.20
C VAL A 4 -3.12 -18.68 -54.83
N ILE A 5 -4.22 -18.03 -54.45
CA ILE A 5 -4.20 -16.69 -53.89
C ILE A 5 -4.07 -16.84 -52.37
N THR A 6 -2.86 -16.64 -51.85
CA THR A 6 -2.60 -16.64 -50.42
C THR A 6 -2.96 -15.27 -49.84
N LEU A 7 -4.01 -15.23 -49.01
CA LEU A 7 -4.44 -14.04 -48.28
C LEU A 7 -3.51 -13.78 -47.09
N PHE A 8 -2.73 -12.71 -47.14
CA PHE A 8 -1.81 -12.29 -46.08
C PHE A 8 -2.59 -11.50 -45.01
N CYS A 9 -2.93 -12.16 -43.89
CA CYS A 9 -3.52 -11.48 -42.72
C CYS A 9 -2.43 -10.77 -41.93
N ILE A 10 -2.34 -9.45 -42.06
CA ILE A 10 -1.49 -8.60 -41.20
C ILE A 10 -2.24 -8.41 -39.87
N THR A 11 -1.86 -9.17 -38.85
CA THR A 11 -2.30 -8.92 -37.48
C THR A 11 -1.52 -7.74 -36.92
N LEU A 12 -2.20 -6.60 -36.78
CA LEU A 12 -1.72 -5.41 -36.10
C LEU A 12 -1.58 -5.73 -34.60
N PHE A 13 -0.37 -6.06 -34.15
CA PHE A 13 -0.06 -6.09 -32.72
C PHE A 13 -0.15 -4.64 -32.20
N MET A 14 -1.29 -4.29 -31.59
CA MET A 14 -1.37 -3.11 -30.73
C MET A 14 -0.54 -3.40 -29.48
N SER A 15 0.72 -2.99 -29.52
CA SER A 15 1.50 -2.81 -28.31
C SER A 15 0.83 -1.69 -27.51
N PHE A 16 0.10 -2.05 -26.46
CA PHE A 16 -0.27 -1.10 -25.42
C PHE A 16 1.02 -0.63 -24.77
N GLY A 17 1.57 0.47 -25.30
CA GLY A 17 2.59 1.23 -24.59
C GLY A 17 1.95 1.77 -23.32
N TYR A 18 2.29 1.21 -22.17
CA TYR A 18 2.08 1.90 -20.91
C TYR A 18 2.95 3.15 -20.94
N ALA A 19 2.34 4.27 -21.32
CA ALA A 19 2.92 5.57 -21.06
C ALA A 19 3.19 5.64 -19.54
N GLN A 20 4.46 5.73 -19.16
CA GLN A 20 4.82 6.07 -17.79
C GLN A 20 4.45 7.54 -17.61
N ASP A 21 3.21 7.76 -17.17
CA ASP A 21 2.74 9.08 -16.83
C ASP A 21 3.46 9.52 -15.56
N SER A 22 4.49 10.35 -15.75
CA SER A 22 5.16 11.12 -14.71
C SER A 22 4.39 12.41 -14.42
N SER A 23 3.07 12.30 -14.24
CA SER A 23 2.29 13.29 -13.51
C SER A 23 2.58 13.12 -12.02
N SER A 24 2.58 14.20 -11.26
CA SER A 24 2.91 14.24 -9.83
C SER A 24 1.93 13.38 -9.00
N LYS A 25 2.13 12.07 -9.01
CA LYS A 25 1.51 11.13 -8.06
C LYS A 25 1.94 11.59 -6.68
N SER A 26 1.03 12.24 -5.95
CA SER A 26 1.31 12.67 -4.59
C SER A 26 1.77 11.44 -3.79
N PRO A 27 3.07 11.36 -3.42
CA PRO A 27 3.73 10.07 -3.21
C PRO A 27 3.35 9.41 -1.88
N HIS A 28 2.52 10.08 -1.09
CA HIS A 28 1.92 9.57 0.15
C HIS A 28 0.55 8.92 -0.06
N TYR A 29 -0.04 8.97 -1.26
CA TYR A 29 -1.23 8.19 -1.60
C TYR A 29 -0.87 6.85 -2.22
N ILE A 30 -1.63 5.81 -1.86
CA ILE A 30 -1.31 4.44 -2.31
C ILE A 30 -1.97 4.06 -3.64
N LEU A 31 -3.03 4.77 -4.06
CA LEU A 31 -3.62 4.64 -5.40
C LEU A 31 -3.06 5.74 -6.31
N PRO A 32 -2.89 5.48 -7.62
CA PRO A 32 -2.37 6.47 -8.56
C PRO A 32 -3.26 7.71 -8.68
N GLU A 33 -4.56 7.55 -8.45
CA GLU A 33 -5.56 8.61 -8.48
C GLU A 33 -6.65 8.35 -7.44
N PHE A 34 -7.37 9.41 -7.05
CA PHE A 34 -8.58 9.25 -6.26
C PHE A 34 -9.63 8.51 -7.10
N THR A 35 -10.16 7.42 -6.56
CA THR A 35 -11.03 6.50 -7.28
C THR A 35 -12.35 6.35 -6.54
N GLU A 36 -13.44 6.16 -7.27
CA GLU A 36 -14.71 5.81 -6.65
C GLU A 36 -14.58 4.52 -5.82
N GLY A 37 -15.09 4.55 -4.60
CA GLY A 37 -15.12 3.44 -3.68
C GLY A 37 -16.41 3.39 -2.88
N ILE A 38 -16.68 2.23 -2.29
CA ILE A 38 -17.84 1.98 -1.45
C ILE A 38 -17.37 1.87 0.01
N ILE A 39 -17.93 2.70 0.87
CA ILE A 39 -17.76 2.64 2.32
C ILE A 39 -18.97 1.95 2.90
N LEU A 40 -18.75 0.81 3.55
CA LEU A 40 -19.73 0.12 4.38
C LEU A 40 -19.62 0.64 5.81
N MET A 41 -20.72 1.14 6.33
CA MET A 41 -20.85 1.61 7.70
C MET A 41 -21.24 0.45 8.63
N LYS A 42 -20.94 0.57 9.93
CA LYS A 42 -21.28 -0.43 10.96
C LYS A 42 -22.79 -0.61 11.14
N ASP A 43 -23.59 0.39 10.79
CA ASP A 43 -25.06 0.30 10.77
C ASP A 43 -25.61 -0.40 9.51
N GLY A 44 -24.72 -0.86 8.62
CA GLY A 44 -25.06 -1.55 7.37
C GLY A 44 -25.33 -0.61 6.20
N SER A 45 -25.40 0.72 6.42
CA SER A 45 -25.54 1.68 5.33
C SER A 45 -24.28 1.72 4.45
N LYS A 46 -24.46 2.13 3.19
CA LYS A 46 -23.39 2.24 2.22
C LYS A 46 -23.30 3.67 1.72
N LEU A 47 -22.09 4.15 1.57
CA LEU A 47 -21.77 5.44 0.97
C LEU A 47 -20.82 5.22 -0.20
N THR A 48 -21.07 5.91 -1.31
CA THR A 48 -20.16 5.92 -2.46
C THR A 48 -19.44 7.26 -2.47
N GLU A 49 -18.12 7.25 -2.44
CA GLU A 49 -17.27 8.45 -2.45
C GLU A 49 -16.08 8.26 -3.38
N VAL A 50 -15.53 9.37 -3.87
CA VAL A 50 -14.24 9.37 -4.57
C VAL A 50 -13.14 9.56 -3.53
N LEU A 51 -12.28 8.54 -3.36
CA LEU A 51 -11.38 8.46 -2.21
C LEU A 51 -10.02 7.85 -2.55
N ASN A 52 -9.04 8.10 -1.68
CA ASN A 52 -7.73 7.47 -1.70
C ASN A 52 -7.22 7.28 -0.27
N TYR A 53 -6.28 6.38 -0.06
CA TYR A 53 -5.68 6.16 1.25
C TYR A 53 -4.32 6.86 1.33
N ASN A 54 -4.20 7.74 2.31
CA ASN A 54 -3.00 8.51 2.59
C ASN A 54 -2.15 7.74 3.62
N ALA A 55 -1.02 7.20 3.18
CA ALA A 55 -0.09 6.42 4.00
C ALA A 55 0.70 7.28 5.01
N LEU A 56 0.67 8.61 4.89
CA LEU A 56 1.27 9.52 5.86
C LEU A 56 0.33 9.78 7.04
N SER A 57 -0.96 9.95 6.77
CA SER A 57 -1.98 10.11 7.82
C SER A 57 -2.55 8.79 8.33
N GLU A 58 -2.25 7.69 7.64
CA GLU A 58 -2.80 6.35 7.87
C GLU A 58 -4.35 6.32 7.82
N ASN A 59 -4.93 7.18 6.99
CA ASN A 59 -6.38 7.34 6.85
C ASN A 59 -6.81 7.59 5.40
N PHE A 60 -8.10 7.37 5.14
CA PHE A 60 -8.71 7.75 3.88
C PHE A 60 -8.92 9.26 3.78
N ALA A 61 -8.79 9.75 2.56
CA ALA A 61 -9.10 11.11 2.15
C ALA A 61 -10.15 11.05 1.05
N PHE A 62 -11.07 12.00 1.07
CA PHE A 62 -12.09 12.18 0.05
C PHE A 62 -11.68 13.27 -0.91
N LYS A 63 -12.04 13.11 -2.18
CA LYS A 63 -11.99 14.20 -3.16
C LYS A 63 -13.42 14.63 -3.45
N LYS A 64 -13.73 15.88 -3.14
CA LYS A 64 -15.01 16.51 -3.48
C LYS A 64 -14.70 17.74 -4.32
N ASP A 65 -15.21 17.74 -5.55
CA ASP A 65 -14.80 18.70 -6.57
C ASP A 65 -13.26 18.69 -6.71
N ASP A 66 -12.58 19.82 -6.48
CA ASP A 66 -11.12 19.92 -6.48
C ASP A 66 -10.49 19.95 -5.07
N GLU A 67 -11.29 19.77 -4.02
CA GLU A 67 -10.81 19.76 -2.65
C GLU A 67 -10.57 18.32 -2.15
N ILE A 68 -9.43 18.14 -1.47
CA ILE A 68 -9.12 16.90 -0.76
C ILE A 68 -9.40 17.11 0.73
N LEU A 69 -10.32 16.32 1.26
CA LEU A 69 -10.80 16.40 2.64
C LEU A 69 -10.36 15.18 3.45
N ALA A 70 -9.88 15.44 4.66
CA ALA A 70 -9.62 14.40 5.64
C ALA A 70 -10.94 13.76 6.10
N MET A 71 -10.94 12.44 6.29
CA MET A 71 -12.04 11.79 6.98
C MET A 71 -12.04 12.18 8.48
N THR A 72 -13.19 12.54 9.03
CA THR A 72 -13.27 12.96 10.44
C THR A 72 -13.17 11.75 11.38
N GLN A 73 -12.68 11.95 12.61
CA GLN A 73 -12.59 10.85 13.59
C GLN A 73 -13.96 10.22 13.89
N THR A 74 -15.03 11.03 13.86
CA THR A 74 -16.41 10.57 14.04
C THR A 74 -16.82 9.63 12.92
N ASP A 75 -16.54 9.99 11.66
CA ASP A 75 -16.86 9.16 10.50
C ASP A 75 -16.04 7.87 10.52
N ILE A 76 -14.72 8.01 10.74
CA ILE A 76 -13.77 6.90 10.89
C ILE A 76 -14.28 5.88 11.92
N GLY A 77 -14.87 6.32 13.05
CA GLY A 77 -15.43 5.46 14.09
C GLY A 77 -16.64 4.60 13.66
N ARG A 78 -17.39 5.06 12.66
CA ARG A 78 -18.61 4.43 12.15
C ARG A 78 -18.37 3.51 10.94
N ILE A 79 -17.17 3.54 10.36
CA ILE A 79 -16.82 2.69 9.22
C ILE A 79 -16.56 1.26 9.66
N ASP A 80 -17.10 0.32 8.88
CA ASP A 80 -16.80 -1.10 8.97
C ASP A 80 -15.73 -1.49 7.95
N THR A 81 -16.02 -1.28 6.67
CA THR A 81 -15.18 -1.71 5.55
C THR A 81 -15.15 -0.64 4.45
N VAL A 82 -14.01 -0.50 3.76
CA VAL A 82 -13.88 0.33 2.55
C VAL A 82 -13.47 -0.56 1.38
N TYR A 83 -14.17 -0.44 0.26
CA TYR A 83 -13.86 -1.10 -1.00
C TYR A 83 -13.45 -0.05 -2.02
N VAL A 84 -12.25 -0.16 -2.59
CA VAL A 84 -11.78 0.79 -3.61
C VAL A 84 -10.73 0.13 -4.50
N SER A 85 -10.82 0.30 -5.82
CA SER A 85 -9.85 -0.24 -6.79
C SER A 85 -9.54 -1.75 -6.62
N ASN A 86 -10.59 -2.58 -6.43
CA ASN A 86 -10.51 -4.02 -6.14
C ASN A 86 -9.79 -4.39 -4.83
N ARG A 87 -9.63 -3.43 -3.92
CA ARG A 87 -8.98 -3.63 -2.62
C ARG A 87 -10.03 -3.48 -1.53
N LYS A 88 -9.89 -4.30 -0.49
CA LYS A 88 -10.77 -4.29 0.68
C LYS A 88 -9.97 -3.86 1.90
N PHE A 89 -10.44 -2.83 2.59
CA PHE A 89 -9.85 -2.34 3.83
C PHE A 89 -10.85 -2.54 4.96
N ILE A 90 -10.37 -3.06 6.08
CA ILE A 90 -11.15 -3.19 7.31
C ILE A 90 -10.50 -2.38 8.41
N ARG A 91 -11.28 -1.99 9.41
CA ARG A 91 -10.73 -1.31 10.58
C ARG A 91 -10.53 -2.28 11.74
N LYS A 92 -9.28 -2.42 12.19
CA LYS A 92 -8.89 -3.22 13.37
C LYS A 92 -7.97 -2.40 14.26
N ASP A 93 -8.22 -2.41 15.57
CA ASP A 93 -7.41 -1.71 16.58
C ASP A 93 -7.12 -0.22 16.25
N GLY A 94 -8.11 0.45 15.66
CA GLY A 94 -8.03 1.86 15.28
C GLY A 94 -7.36 2.14 13.93
N VAL A 95 -6.78 1.13 13.28
CA VAL A 95 -6.03 1.22 12.02
C VAL A 95 -6.83 0.63 10.85
N PHE A 96 -6.70 1.21 9.67
CA PHE A 96 -7.19 0.61 8.43
C PHE A 96 -6.17 -0.37 7.86
N LEU A 97 -6.61 -1.61 7.66
CA LEU A 97 -5.80 -2.70 7.15
C LEU A 97 -6.36 -3.19 5.84
N GLU A 98 -5.54 -3.25 4.79
CA GLU A 98 -5.90 -3.91 3.55
C GLU A 98 -5.91 -5.43 3.77
N LEU A 99 -7.00 -6.09 3.40
CA LEU A 99 -7.08 -7.54 3.37
C LEU A 99 -6.38 -8.06 2.10
N LEU A 100 -5.31 -8.83 2.28
CA LEU A 100 -4.59 -9.47 1.17
C LEU A 100 -5.00 -10.92 0.96
N MET A 101 -5.27 -11.65 2.04
CA MET A 101 -5.60 -13.07 2.01
C MET A 101 -6.47 -13.43 3.22
N LYS A 102 -7.46 -14.28 2.99
CA LYS A 102 -8.28 -14.89 4.04
C LYS A 102 -8.56 -16.35 3.70
N SER A 103 -7.86 -17.25 4.38
CA SER A 103 -8.01 -18.70 4.31
C SER A 103 -7.96 -19.27 5.74
N GLU A 104 -7.21 -20.34 5.99
CA GLU A 104 -6.88 -20.80 7.35
C GLU A 104 -6.04 -19.76 8.13
N VAL A 105 -5.34 -18.89 7.39
CA VAL A 105 -4.65 -17.72 7.91
C VAL A 105 -5.23 -16.45 7.31
N GLU A 106 -5.14 -15.35 8.03
CA GLU A 106 -5.45 -14.02 7.48
C GLU A 106 -4.19 -13.19 7.37
N LEU A 107 -3.97 -12.61 6.18
CA LEU A 107 -2.89 -11.66 5.93
C LEU A 107 -3.48 -10.30 5.61
N TYR A 108 -3.03 -9.31 6.37
CA TYR A 108 -3.36 -7.92 6.15
C TYR A 108 -2.10 -7.08 5.89
N LEU A 109 -2.29 -5.96 5.22
CA LEU A 109 -1.25 -4.97 4.96
C LEU A 109 -1.65 -3.62 5.54
N GLU A 110 -0.80 -3.11 6.41
CA GLU A 110 -0.81 -1.75 6.90
C GLU A 110 0.09 -0.89 6.00
N HIS A 111 -0.51 0.11 5.37
CA HIS A 111 0.21 1.07 4.53
C HIS A 111 0.65 2.27 5.37
N LYS A 112 1.96 2.47 5.43
CA LYS A 112 2.60 3.60 6.11
C LYS A 112 3.62 4.26 5.21
N CYS A 113 4.05 5.47 5.55
CA CYS A 113 5.23 6.05 4.95
C CYS A 113 5.99 6.96 5.92
N ASN A 114 7.28 7.13 5.65
CA ASN A 114 8.12 8.13 6.31
C ASN A 114 8.49 9.24 5.32
N LEU A 115 8.70 10.45 5.83
CA LEU A 115 9.30 11.55 5.08
C LEU A 115 10.81 11.60 5.36
N GLU A 116 11.62 11.49 4.32
CA GLU A 116 13.06 11.74 4.36
C GLU A 116 13.34 13.11 3.73
N SER A 117 14.04 14.01 4.43
CA SER A 117 14.43 15.30 3.86
C SER A 117 15.77 15.17 3.12
N SER A 118 15.86 15.76 1.93
CA SER A 118 17.05 15.73 1.07
C SER A 118 18.13 16.76 1.44
N THR A 119 18.00 17.50 2.54
CA THR A 119 19.05 18.42 2.99
C THR A 119 20.26 17.63 3.49
N ALA A 120 21.19 17.35 2.58
CA ALA A 120 22.60 17.24 2.91
C ALA A 120 22.98 18.48 3.72
N ALA A 121 23.70 18.26 4.81
CA ALA A 121 24.13 19.28 5.75
C ALA A 121 24.78 20.50 5.05
N SER A 122 24.05 21.61 4.92
CA SER A 122 24.65 22.95 4.87
C SER A 122 24.85 23.44 6.32
N GLY A 123 25.66 22.70 7.07
CA GLY A 123 26.13 23.12 8.39
C GLY A 123 27.47 23.82 8.28
N GLY A 124 27.49 25.03 7.71
CA GLY A 124 28.56 25.98 8.02
C GLY A 124 28.45 26.33 9.50
N TYR A 125 29.50 26.02 10.26
CA TYR A 125 29.60 26.23 11.72
C TYR A 125 28.61 25.44 12.58
N GLY A 126 29.11 24.38 13.21
CA GLY A 126 28.60 23.96 14.53
C GLY A 126 27.38 23.03 14.53
N GLY A 127 27.53 21.84 13.93
CA GLY A 127 26.91 20.60 14.43
C GLY A 127 25.42 20.38 14.15
N THR A 128 25.11 19.41 13.28
CA THR A 128 24.00 18.49 13.53
C THR A 128 24.39 17.08 13.09
N SER A 129 24.70 16.24 14.07
CA SER A 129 24.77 14.79 13.91
C SER A 129 23.42 14.20 14.30
N GLN A 130 22.84 13.43 13.38
CA GLN A 130 22.00 12.25 13.59
C GLN A 130 20.79 12.37 14.53
N THR A 131 19.59 12.15 14.00
CA THR A 131 18.77 10.99 14.40
C THR A 131 17.65 10.75 13.39
N THR A 132 17.66 9.57 12.80
CA THR A 132 16.56 8.92 12.08
C THR A 132 15.49 8.54 13.11
N SER A 133 14.85 9.54 13.71
CA SER A 133 13.86 9.38 14.78
C SER A 133 12.88 10.52 14.64
N GLY A 134 11.62 10.18 14.32
CA GLY A 134 10.47 11.06 14.15
C GLY A 134 10.77 12.56 14.14
N ARG A 135 10.97 13.16 12.96
CA ARG A 135 10.63 14.57 12.84
C ARG A 135 9.13 14.66 13.05
N THR A 136 8.78 15.01 14.28
CA THR A 136 7.44 15.30 14.74
C THR A 136 6.75 16.14 13.68
N VAL A 137 5.55 15.68 13.33
CA VAL A 137 4.49 16.29 12.54
C VAL A 137 4.12 17.73 13.03
N SER A 138 4.85 18.29 14.00
CA SER A 138 4.57 19.54 14.70
C SER A 138 4.66 20.79 13.82
N SER A 139 5.34 20.76 12.66
CA SER A 139 5.31 21.90 11.72
C SER A 139 4.25 21.75 10.61
N ILE A 140 3.58 20.60 10.50
CA ILE A 140 2.44 20.35 9.59
C ILE A 140 1.13 20.35 10.40
N GLU A 141 1.13 20.94 11.60
CA GLU A 141 -0.03 21.12 12.48
C GLU A 141 -1.09 22.14 11.97
N ASN A 142 -1.17 22.37 10.66
CA ASN A 142 -2.36 23.00 10.10
C ASN A 142 -3.23 21.91 9.47
N ARG A 143 -4.28 21.51 10.18
CA ARG A 143 -5.08 20.29 10.01
C ARG A 143 -5.84 20.12 8.67
N GLY A 144 -5.56 20.93 7.65
CA GLY A 144 -5.99 20.73 6.25
C GLY A 144 -4.84 20.41 5.27
N ASN A 145 -3.59 20.62 5.69
CA ASN A 145 -2.41 20.60 4.82
C ASN A 145 -1.83 19.19 4.56
N LEU A 146 -2.25 18.16 5.29
CA LEU A 146 -1.68 16.81 5.17
C LEU A 146 -2.25 16.01 3.98
N TYR A 147 -3.37 16.48 3.43
CA TYR A 147 -4.16 15.76 2.43
C TYR A 147 -4.15 16.45 1.05
N GLY A 148 -4.13 17.79 1.04
CA GLY A 148 -4.14 18.59 -0.19
C GLY A 148 -2.78 19.07 -0.69
N LEU A 149 -1.68 18.90 0.07
CA LEU A 149 -0.39 19.42 -0.39
C LEU A 149 0.36 18.45 -1.29
N GLU A 150 0.77 18.97 -2.43
CA GLU A 150 2.05 18.58 -3.02
C GLU A 150 3.13 18.76 -1.95
N LEU A 151 3.77 17.65 -1.54
CA LEU A 151 4.88 17.72 -0.61
C LEU A 151 5.99 18.56 -1.25
N PRO A 152 6.63 19.49 -0.51
CA PRO A 152 7.77 20.23 -1.04
C PRO A 152 8.83 19.28 -1.61
N GLU A 153 9.48 19.66 -2.72
CA GLU A 153 10.44 18.80 -3.44
C GLU A 153 11.58 18.26 -2.55
N MET A 154 11.88 18.95 -1.45
CA MET A 154 12.88 18.53 -0.47
C MET A 154 12.51 17.26 0.30
N TYR A 155 11.25 16.81 0.26
CA TYR A 155 10.79 15.62 0.94
C TYR A 155 10.63 14.45 -0.02
N LYS A 156 11.25 13.33 0.34
CA LYS A 156 11.06 12.03 -0.31
C LYS A 156 10.18 11.16 0.57
N VAL A 157 9.08 10.66 0.02
CA VAL A 157 8.23 9.68 0.70
C VAL A 157 8.86 8.31 0.56
N LYS A 158 8.98 7.61 1.68
CA LYS A 158 9.45 6.23 1.74
C LYS A 158 8.32 5.32 2.24
N PRO A 159 7.69 4.55 1.35
CA PRO A 159 6.65 3.60 1.74
C PRO A 159 7.18 2.53 2.70
N ILE A 160 6.34 2.16 3.66
CA ILE A 160 6.57 1.10 4.63
C ILE A 160 5.38 0.14 4.55
N LYS A 161 5.67 -1.14 4.36
CA LYS A 161 4.70 -2.23 4.33
C LYS A 161 4.87 -3.06 5.59
N GLU A 162 3.89 -2.99 6.49
CA GLU A 162 3.83 -3.81 7.70
C GLU A 162 2.68 -4.82 7.56
N TYR A 163 3.02 -6.09 7.55
CA TYR A 163 2.08 -7.18 7.40
C TYR A 163 1.58 -7.63 8.76
N TRP A 164 0.27 -7.76 8.91
CA TRP A 164 -0.35 -8.37 10.09
C TRP A 164 -0.82 -9.76 9.71
N PHE A 165 -0.27 -10.74 10.39
CA PHE A 165 -0.50 -12.16 10.15
C PHE A 165 -1.26 -12.76 11.32
N TYR A 166 -2.46 -13.24 11.03
CA TYR A 166 -3.35 -13.89 11.98
C TYR A 166 -3.34 -15.38 11.70
N LYS A 167 -2.94 -16.17 12.69
CA LYS A 167 -2.97 -17.64 12.66
C LYS A 167 -3.24 -18.14 14.07
N ASP A 168 -4.20 -19.06 14.22
CA ASP A 168 -4.59 -19.66 15.51
C ASP A 168 -4.87 -18.61 16.62
N ASP A 169 -5.67 -17.58 16.29
CA ASP A 169 -5.99 -16.43 17.16
C ASP A 169 -4.80 -15.56 17.60
N VAL A 170 -3.58 -15.87 17.13
CA VAL A 170 -2.39 -15.08 17.40
C VAL A 170 -2.14 -14.09 16.27
N VAL A 171 -1.93 -12.83 16.65
CA VAL A 171 -1.55 -11.76 15.72
C VAL A 171 -0.05 -11.54 15.82
N THR A 172 0.64 -11.63 14.69
CA THR A 172 2.05 -11.28 14.56
C THR A 172 2.26 -10.26 13.47
N LYS A 173 3.22 -9.35 13.66
CA LYS A 173 3.57 -8.33 12.66
C LYS A 173 4.93 -8.61 12.07
N PHE A 174 5.08 -8.40 10.76
CA PHE A 174 6.37 -8.48 10.09
C PHE A 174 6.48 -7.46 8.96
N LYS A 175 7.70 -6.98 8.71
CA LYS A 175 8.03 -6.06 7.60
C LYS A 175 9.19 -6.54 6.74
N SER A 176 9.70 -7.75 7.04
CA SER A 176 10.87 -8.32 6.38
C SER A 176 10.75 -9.83 6.25
N LEU A 177 11.38 -10.38 5.21
CA LEU A 177 11.44 -11.83 5.00
C LEU A 177 12.12 -12.56 6.18
N SER A 178 13.09 -11.92 6.85
CA SER A 178 13.74 -12.48 8.03
C SER A 178 12.79 -12.65 9.22
N GLN A 179 11.84 -11.74 9.40
CA GLN A 179 10.79 -11.87 10.42
C GLN A 179 9.78 -12.95 10.02
N LEU A 180 9.36 -13.01 8.74
CA LEU A 180 8.49 -14.08 8.25
C LEU A 180 9.10 -15.48 8.47
N LYS A 181 10.41 -15.64 8.22
CA LYS A 181 11.15 -16.89 8.52
C LYS A 181 11.17 -17.28 10.00
N LYS A 182 10.94 -16.34 10.92
CA LYS A 182 10.80 -16.64 12.36
C LYS A 182 9.41 -17.16 12.68
N LEU A 183 8.38 -16.65 12.00
CA LEU A 183 7.01 -17.16 12.10
C LEU A 183 6.93 -18.60 11.58
N TYR A 184 7.56 -18.86 10.43
CA TYR A 184 7.65 -20.18 9.81
C TYR A 184 8.96 -20.90 10.13
N LYS A 185 9.31 -20.99 11.42
CA LYS A 185 10.61 -21.52 11.86
C LYS A 185 10.90 -22.94 11.36
N ASP A 186 9.86 -23.76 11.25
CA ASP A 186 9.94 -25.18 10.86
C ASP A 186 9.89 -25.37 9.34
N ARG A 187 9.52 -24.33 8.57
CA ARG A 187 9.42 -24.34 7.10
C ARG A 187 10.51 -23.49 6.41
N LYS A 188 11.60 -23.16 7.12
CA LYS A 188 12.71 -22.34 6.57
C LYS A 188 13.34 -22.92 5.30
N LYS A 189 13.40 -24.25 5.19
CA LYS A 189 13.94 -24.95 4.01
C LYS A 189 13.05 -24.70 2.78
N ASP A 190 11.74 -24.71 2.96
CA ASP A 190 10.77 -24.54 1.88
C ASP A 190 10.78 -23.09 1.39
N ILE A 191 10.86 -22.12 2.31
CA ILE A 191 11.11 -20.70 1.96
C ILE A 191 12.39 -20.55 1.13
N LYS A 192 13.47 -21.26 1.49
CA LYS A 192 14.74 -21.20 0.74
C LYS A 192 14.59 -21.82 -0.65
N THR A 193 13.85 -22.92 -0.77
CA THR A 193 13.60 -23.61 -2.03
C THR A 193 12.72 -22.79 -2.96
N TYR A 194 11.60 -22.27 -2.47
CA TYR A 194 10.68 -21.42 -3.22
C TYR A 194 11.38 -20.21 -3.85
N ARG A 195 12.28 -19.57 -3.09
CA ARG A 195 13.08 -18.42 -3.53
C ARG A 195 14.14 -18.72 -4.60
N LYS A 196 14.33 -19.97 -4.99
CA LYS A 196 15.22 -20.32 -6.12
C LYS A 196 14.55 -20.06 -7.46
N THR A 197 13.22 -20.16 -7.51
CA THR A 197 12.43 -20.06 -8.74
C THR A 197 11.47 -18.87 -8.74
N HIS A 198 11.22 -18.27 -7.57
CA HIS A 198 10.37 -17.09 -7.42
C HIS A 198 11.13 -15.95 -6.75
N ASP A 199 10.98 -14.75 -7.27
CA ASP A 199 11.45 -13.55 -6.58
C ASP A 199 10.45 -13.17 -5.47
N VAL A 200 10.97 -12.95 -4.27
CA VAL A 200 10.15 -12.64 -3.09
C VAL A 200 10.63 -11.31 -2.53
N ASP A 201 9.82 -10.28 -2.74
CA ASP A 201 10.06 -8.94 -2.21
C ASP A 201 8.90 -8.54 -1.28
N THR A 202 9.24 -8.21 -0.03
CA THR A 202 8.28 -7.67 0.94
C THR A 202 7.67 -6.33 0.52
N LYS A 203 8.25 -5.65 -0.48
CA LYS A 203 7.65 -4.47 -1.11
C LYS A 203 6.57 -4.84 -2.13
N GLU A 204 6.48 -6.08 -2.58
CA GLU A 204 5.48 -6.57 -3.54
C GLU A 204 4.52 -7.54 -2.83
N PRO A 205 3.35 -7.07 -2.34
CA PRO A 205 2.47 -7.84 -1.46
C PRO A 205 2.02 -9.17 -2.05
N LEU A 206 1.81 -9.22 -3.37
CA LEU A 206 1.43 -10.43 -4.07
C LEU A 206 2.48 -11.54 -3.92
N THR A 207 3.78 -11.20 -3.92
CA THR A 207 4.84 -12.21 -3.73
C THR A 207 4.85 -12.79 -2.32
N ILE A 208 4.40 -12.00 -1.33
CA ILE A 208 4.24 -12.46 0.06
C ILE A 208 3.00 -13.33 0.21
N VAL A 209 1.89 -12.96 -0.43
CA VAL A 209 0.67 -13.78 -0.51
C VAL A 209 1.01 -15.15 -1.10
N GLN A 210 1.65 -15.19 -2.28
CA GLN A 210 2.02 -16.44 -2.95
C GLN A 210 2.97 -17.31 -2.14
N LEU A 211 3.94 -16.70 -1.45
CA LEU A 211 4.83 -17.44 -0.55
C LEU A 211 4.05 -18.06 0.62
N ILE A 212 3.15 -17.30 1.25
CA ILE A 212 2.36 -17.80 2.37
C ILE A 212 1.42 -18.91 1.90
N GLU A 213 0.73 -18.75 0.76
CA GLU A 213 -0.11 -19.81 0.18
C GLU A 213 0.67 -21.10 -0.02
N HIS A 214 1.89 -21.04 -0.56
CA HIS A 214 2.75 -22.20 -0.72
C HIS A 214 3.14 -22.85 0.62
N LEU A 215 3.36 -22.05 1.66
CA LEU A 215 3.68 -22.57 2.99
C LEU A 215 2.46 -23.22 3.67
N GLU A 216 1.26 -22.70 3.43
CA GLU A 216 0.03 -23.23 4.00
C GLU A 216 -0.53 -24.41 3.18
N SER A 217 -0.24 -24.53 1.88
CA SER A 217 -0.74 -25.63 1.03
C SER A 217 -0.15 -27.01 1.36
N ASP A 218 0.97 -27.04 2.10
CA ASP A 218 1.72 -28.25 2.43
C ASP A 218 1.53 -28.68 3.91
N GLN A 219 0.50 -28.16 4.59
CA GLN A 219 0.08 -28.60 5.93
C GLN A 219 -1.02 -29.66 5.86
#